data_AF-A0A3G6ZQR3-F1
#
_entry.id   AF-A0A3G6ZQR3-F1
#
_cell.length_a   1.000
_cell.length_b   1.000
_cell.length_c   1.000
_cell.angle_alpha   90.00
_cell.angle_beta   90.00
_cell.angle_gamma   90.00
#
_symmetry.space_group_name_H-M   'P 1'
#
loop_
_entity.id
_entity.type
_entity.pdbx_description
1 polymer ?
#
loop_
_entity_poly.entity_id
_entity_poly.type
_entity_poly.pdbx_seq_one_letter_code
_entity_poly.pdbx_strand_id
1 'polypeptide(L)' 'MPPVAIDVRRGAPTEEELAALIAVVSEEYAAESAEAVADDRPARSAWSLSQRGLRQPLRRDVGWGRYAG' A
#
# COMPACT_ATOMS: atom_id res chain seq x y z
N MET A 1 -11.51 -2.13 -11.75
CA MET A 1 -10.37 -1.24 -11.44
C MET A 1 -10.87 0.19 -11.44
N PRO A 2 -10.52 1.04 -10.46
CA PRO A 2 -10.82 2.47 -10.55
C PRO A 2 -10.13 3.07 -11.80
N PRO A 3 -10.68 4.15 -12.38
CA PRO A 3 -10.09 4.79 -13.54
C PRO A 3 -8.70 5.35 -13.21
N VAL A 4 -7.76 5.26 -14.17
CA VAL A 4 -6.44 5.89 -14.06
C VAL A 4 -6.60 7.40 -13.98
N ALA A 5 -6.06 8.01 -12.93
CA ALA A 5 -6.07 9.45 -12.72
C ALA A 5 -4.64 10.01 -12.87
N ILE A 6 -4.50 11.03 -13.72
CA ILE A 6 -3.22 11.71 -13.97
C ILE A 6 -3.32 13.15 -13.48
N ASP A 7 -2.37 13.56 -12.65
CA ASP A 7 -2.26 14.92 -12.11
C ASP A 7 -0.96 15.58 -12.60
N VAL A 8 -1.10 16.59 -13.47
CA VAL A 8 0.04 17.28 -14.08
C VAL A 8 0.58 18.34 -13.13
N ARG A 9 1.75 18.06 -12.54
CA ARG A 9 2.39 18.97 -11.56
C ARG A 9 3.14 20.14 -12.19
N ARG A 10 3.56 20.02 -13.45
CA ARG A 10 4.32 21.05 -14.20
C ARG A 10 4.14 20.86 -15.71
N GLY A 11 4.16 21.97 -16.46
CA GLY A 11 4.04 21.98 -17.92
C GLY A 11 2.59 22.12 -18.38
N ALA A 12 2.39 22.08 -19.69
CA ALA A 12 1.08 22.12 -20.33
C ALA A 12 1.05 21.09 -21.47
N PRO A 13 0.95 19.78 -21.15
CA PRO A 13 0.90 18.74 -22.17
C PRO A 13 -0.35 18.93 -23.03
N THR A 14 -0.28 18.49 -24.28
CA THR A 14 -1.43 18.52 -25.18
C THR A 14 -2.44 17.43 -24.82
N GLU A 15 -3.65 17.54 -25.37
CA GLU A 15 -4.69 16.53 -25.20
C GLU A 15 -4.26 15.18 -25.77
N GLU A 16 -3.55 15.19 -26.91
CA GLU A 16 -3.02 13.99 -27.55
C GLU A 16 -1.95 13.31 -26.71
N GLU A 17 -1.05 14.08 -26.09
CA GLU A 17 -0.02 13.54 -25.20
C GLU A 17 -0.65 12.90 -23.97
N LEU A 18 -1.64 13.56 -23.36
CA LEU A 18 -2.37 12.99 -22.22
C LEU A 18 -3.16 11.73 -22.62
N ALA A 19 -3.81 11.74 -23.79
CA ALA A 19 -4.54 10.58 -24.28
C ALA A 19 -3.61 9.39 -24.53
N ALA A 20 -2.46 9.62 -25.15
CA ALA A 20 -1.44 8.58 -25.37
C ALA A 20 -0.95 8.00 -24.04
N LEU A 21 -0.70 8.85 -23.04
CA LEU A 21 -0.23 8.42 -21.73
C LEU A 21 -1.28 7.61 -20.96
N ILE A 22 -2.54 8.06 -20.98
CA ILE A 22 -3.67 7.33 -20.38
C ILE A 22 -3.82 5.96 -21.05
N ALA A 23 -3.76 5.90 -22.38
CA ALA A 23 -3.93 4.64 -23.12
C ALA A 23 -2.87 3.61 -22.72
N VAL A 24 -1.59 4.00 -22.77
CA VAL A 24 -0.47 3.12 -22.44
C VAL A 24 -0.54 2.67 -20.98
N VAL A 25 -0.72 3.59 -20.03
CA VAL A 25 -0.76 3.23 -18.60
C VAL A 25 -1.96 2.34 -18.28
N SER A 26 -3.11 2.60 -18.90
CA SER A 26 -4.31 1.77 -18.69
C SER A 26 -4.13 0.37 -19.24
N GLU A 27 -3.50 0.22 -20.41
CA GLU A 27 -3.21 -1.09 -21.02
C GLU A 27 -2.24 -1.90 -20.16
N GLU A 28 -1.12 -1.31 -19.72
CA GLU A 28 -0.13 -1.98 -18.88
C GLU A 28 -0.73 -2.41 -17.54
N TYR A 29 -1.52 -1.54 -16.88
CA TYR A 29 -2.21 -1.91 -15.64
C TYR A 29 -3.22 -3.04 -15.87
N ALA A 30 -3.94 -3.04 -16.99
CA ALA A 30 -4.89 -4.09 -17.31
C ALA A 30 -4.17 -5.44 -17.50
N ALA A 31 -3.05 -5.44 -18.22
CA ALA A 31 -2.21 -6.63 -18.41
C ALA A 31 -1.67 -7.15 -17.07
N GLU A 32 -1.07 -6.29 -16.25
CA GLU A 32 -0.56 -6.66 -14.92
C GLU A 32 -1.69 -7.22 -14.03
N SER A 33 -2.86 -6.59 -14.03
CA SER A 33 -4.01 -7.05 -13.25
C SER A 33 -4.54 -8.42 -13.72
N ALA A 34 -4.45 -8.73 -15.01
CA ALA A 34 -4.88 -10.00 -15.57
C ALA A 34 -3.90 -11.13 -15.22
N GLU A 35 -2.62 -10.81 -15.09
CA GLU A 35 -1.57 -11.75 -14.70
C GLU A 35 -1.43 -11.89 -13.17
N ALA A 36 -2.05 -10.99 -12.41
CA ALA A 36 -2.02 -11.03 -10.95
C ALA A 36 -2.64 -12.34 -10.41
N VAL A 37 -1.80 -13.16 -9.77
CA VAL A 37 -2.22 -14.40 -9.10
C VAL A 37 -2.59 -14.15 -7.63
N ALA A 38 -2.19 -13.01 -7.08
CA ALA A 38 -2.51 -12.63 -5.71
C ALA A 38 -3.99 -12.26 -5.56
N ASP A 39 -4.58 -12.63 -4.43
CA ASP A 39 -5.94 -12.24 -4.07
C ASP A 39 -5.93 -10.79 -3.55
N ASP A 40 -6.71 -9.91 -4.18
CA ASP A 40 -6.84 -8.49 -3.82
C ASP A 40 -7.59 -8.27 -2.51
N ARG A 41 -8.27 -9.30 -1.98
CA ARG A 41 -9.00 -9.15 -0.72
C ARG A 41 -8.01 -8.94 0.42
N PRO A 42 -8.28 -7.97 1.33
CA PRO A 42 -7.46 -7.79 2.51
C PRO A 42 -7.51 -9.07 3.36
N ALA A 43 -6.41 -9.82 3.35
CA ALA A 43 -6.24 -11.03 4.13
C ALA A 43 -5.36 -10.75 5.36
N ARG A 44 -5.64 -11.46 6.46
CA ARG A 44 -4.74 -11.45 7.63
C ARG A 44 -3.41 -12.07 7.20
N SER A 45 -2.32 -11.34 7.40
CA SER A 45 -0.99 -11.86 7.10
C SER A 45 -0.68 -13.07 8.00
N ALA A 46 0.13 -14.01 7.50
CA ALA A 46 0.62 -15.13 8.30
C ALA A 46 1.32 -14.65 9.59
N TRP A 47 1.99 -13.49 9.53
CA TRP A 47 2.52 -12.79 10.70
C TRP A 47 1.42 -12.38 11.68
N SER A 48 0.37 -11.69 11.25
CA SER A 48 -0.77 -11.33 12.11
C SER A 48 -1.39 -12.55 12.80
N LEU A 49 -1.45 -13.69 12.12
CA LEU A 49 -1.98 -14.94 12.66
C LEU A 49 -1.02 -15.63 13.65
N SER A 50 0.29 -15.57 13.38
CA SER A 50 1.33 -16.27 14.16
C SER A 50 1.94 -15.42 15.28
N GLN A 51 1.66 -14.10 15.29
CA GLN A 51 2.04 -13.21 16.37
C GLN A 51 1.35 -13.64 17.67
N ARG A 52 2.04 -14.50 18.43
CA ARG A 52 1.75 -14.70 19.84
C ARG A 52 1.92 -13.35 20.50
N GLY A 53 0.80 -12.77 20.95
CA GLY A 53 0.70 -11.37 21.37
C GLY A 53 1.99 -10.91 22.01
N LEU A 54 2.75 -10.08 21.29
CA LEU A 54 3.81 -9.31 21.91
C LEU A 54 3.06 -8.50 22.96
N ARG A 55 3.24 -8.97 24.20
CA ARG A 55 2.48 -8.58 25.37
C ARG A 55 2.41 -7.07 25.35
N GLN A 56 1.19 -6.57 25.52
CA GLN A 56 0.80 -5.20 25.78
C GLN A 56 1.98 -4.23 25.96
N PRO A 57 2.02 -3.09 25.23
CA PRO A 57 3.16 -2.18 25.23
C PRO A 57 3.77 -2.05 26.63
N LEU A 58 5.09 -2.25 26.74
CA LEU A 58 5.80 -2.23 28.01
C LEU A 58 5.38 -0.98 28.80
N ARG A 59 4.70 -1.18 29.92
CA ARG A 59 4.20 -0.12 30.80
C ARG A 59 5.39 0.63 31.42
N ARG A 60 5.80 1.72 30.77
CA ARG A 60 6.90 2.59 31.22
C ARG A 60 6.55 3.40 32.47
N ASP A 61 5.27 3.51 32.77
CA ASP A 61 4.73 4.10 33.99
C ASP A 61 4.89 3.19 35.22
N VAL A 62 5.17 1.89 35.00
CA VAL A 62 5.53 0.95 36.06
C VAL A 62 7.05 0.81 36.05
N GLY A 63 7.71 1.40 37.05
CA GLY A 63 9.16 1.26 37.21
C GLY A 63 9.61 -0.20 37.23
N TRP A 64 10.84 -0.48 36.80
CA TRP A 64 11.44 -1.82 36.79
C TRP A 64 11.81 -2.28 38.21
N GLY A 65 10.81 -2.41 39.08
CA GLY A 65 10.98 -2.80 40.49
C GLY A 65 12.11 -2.03 41.17
N ARG A 66 12.95 -2.75 41.95
CA ARG A 66 14.05 -2.21 42.76
C ARG A 66 15.24 -1.63 41.99
N TYR A 67 15.19 -1.59 40.66
CA TYR A 67 16.29 -1.14 39.81
C TYR A 67 16.05 0.26 39.21
N ALA A 68 15.10 1.01 39.77
CA ALA A 68 15.04 2.45 39.57
C ALA A 68 16.04 3.11 40.53
N GLY A 69 17.30 3.13 40.13
CA GLY A 69 18.42 3.83 40.76
C GLY A 69 19.32 4.40 39.67
#